data_AF-A0A399P2Q1-F1
#
_entry.id   AF-A0A399P2Q1-F1
#
_cell.length_a   1.000
_cell.length_b   1.000
_cell.length_c   1.000
_cell.angle_alpha   90.00
_cell.angle_beta   90.00
_cell.angle_gamma   90.00
#
_symmetry.space_group_name_H-M   'P 1'
#
loop_
_entity.id
_entity.type
_entity.pdbx_description
1 polymer ?
#
loop_
_entity_poly.entity_id
_entity_poly.type
_entity_poly.pdbx_seq_one_letter_code
_entity_poly.pdbx_strand_id
1 'polypeptide(L)'
;AGWDAVHASPLSRAFETASIIAEHLALGGAPTTGPLPEPALAERRYGLAEGLTHAEIEARFPDGDVPGRETVESVTERAGAALLRLAERHPGGSIIAVSHGGVIAALARSLDASLVGRPGPMIENGSAHTFGVVDGELSLLRFGGVADLGAIADLDPARRA
;
A
#
# COMPACT_ATOMS: atom_id res chain seq x y z
N ALA A 1 9.04 13.11 -13.90
CA ALA A 1 8.01 13.89 -13.16
C ALA A 1 8.38 13.97 -11.67
N GLY A 2 7.64 14.71 -10.82
CA GLY A 2 7.92 14.87 -9.38
C GLY A 2 6.86 14.20 -8.50
N TRP A 3 7.19 13.93 -7.23
CA TRP A 3 6.27 13.40 -6.23
C TRP A 3 5.64 14.56 -5.43
N ASP A 4 4.31 14.56 -5.30
CA ASP A 4 3.56 15.65 -4.67
C ASP A 4 3.46 15.49 -3.15
N ALA A 5 3.40 14.26 -2.66
CA ALA A 5 3.28 13.94 -1.25
C ALA A 5 3.77 12.53 -0.92
N VAL A 6 4.15 12.35 0.36
CA VAL A 6 4.40 11.04 0.95
C VAL A 6 3.38 10.82 2.05
N HIS A 7 2.53 9.80 1.90
CA HIS A 7 1.60 9.33 2.92
C HIS A 7 2.08 8.01 3.50
N ALA A 8 1.82 7.78 4.78
CA ALA A 8 2.31 6.58 5.47
C ALA A 8 1.32 6.06 6.49
N SER A 9 1.29 4.74 6.65
CA SER A 9 0.76 4.13 7.87
C SER A 9 1.38 4.78 9.11
N PRO A 10 0.60 5.04 10.18
CA PRO A 10 1.14 5.59 11.43
C PRO A 10 2.00 4.60 12.23
N LEU A 11 2.03 3.31 11.87
CA LEU A 11 2.91 2.33 12.50
C LEU A 11 4.38 2.66 12.21
N SER A 12 5.22 2.65 13.26
CA SER A 12 6.60 3.15 13.25
C SER A 12 7.43 2.66 12.05
N ARG A 13 7.42 1.35 11.77
CA ARG A 13 8.17 0.77 10.64
C ARG A 13 7.84 1.39 9.27
N ALA A 14 6.57 1.70 9.04
CA ALA A 14 6.13 2.30 7.78
C ALA A 14 6.39 3.81 7.78
N PHE A 15 6.17 4.45 8.93
CA PHE A 15 6.39 5.89 9.07
C PHE A 15 7.86 6.26 8.95
N GLU A 16 8.77 5.48 9.56
CA GLU A 16 10.22 5.65 9.44
C GLU A 16 10.70 5.48 7.98
N THR A 17 10.22 4.43 7.29
CA THR A 17 10.49 4.24 5.86
C THR A 17 10.04 5.46 5.05
N ALA A 18 8.86 6.00 5.34
CA ALA A 18 8.32 7.17 4.67
C ALA A 18 9.11 8.44 4.97
N SER A 19 9.64 8.61 6.19
CA SER A 19 10.53 9.71 6.55
C SER A 19 11.80 9.68 5.72
N ILE A 20 12.45 8.52 5.61
CA ILE A 20 13.66 8.35 4.80
C ILE A 20 13.39 8.70 3.33
N ILE A 21 12.26 8.25 2.78
CA ILE A 21 11.84 8.58 1.42
C ILE A 21 11.62 10.09 1.26
N ALA A 22 10.88 10.71 2.18
CA ALA A 22 10.58 12.14 2.14
C ALA A 22 11.86 12.99 2.21
N GLU A 23 12.82 12.62 3.06
CA GLU A 23 14.13 13.27 3.14
C GLU A 23 14.89 13.20 1.82
N HIS A 24 14.96 12.02 1.19
CA HIS A 24 15.62 11.86 -0.11
C HIS A 24 14.94 12.67 -1.22
N LEU A 25 13.61 12.73 -1.22
CA LEU A 25 12.86 13.53 -2.18
C LEU A 25 13.09 15.03 -1.98
N ALA A 26 13.17 15.51 -0.73
CA ALA A 26 13.48 16.89 -0.41
C ALA A 26 14.88 17.30 -0.89
N LEU A 27 15.88 16.41 -0.75
CA LEU A 27 17.23 16.63 -1.30
C LEU A 27 17.21 16.76 -2.84
N GLY A 28 16.26 16.09 -3.51
CA GLY A 28 15.99 16.21 -4.94
C GLY A 28 15.14 17.41 -5.35
N GLY A 29 14.74 18.28 -4.42
CA GLY A 29 13.93 19.47 -4.69
C GLY A 29 12.42 19.23 -4.76
N ALA A 30 11.93 18.06 -4.34
CA ALA A 30 10.49 17.82 -4.24
C ALA A 30 9.87 18.65 -3.09
N PRO A 31 8.63 19.15 -3.24
CA PRO A 31 7.96 20.00 -2.25
C PRO A 31 7.38 19.19 -1.08
N THR A 32 8.18 18.32 -0.45
CA THR A 32 7.77 17.51 0.70
C THR A 32 8.40 18.04 1.99
N THR A 33 7.59 18.14 3.04
CA THR A 33 8.03 18.55 4.40
C THR A 33 8.14 17.36 5.37
N GLY A 34 7.89 16.15 4.89
CA GLY A 34 7.85 14.91 5.67
C GLY A 34 6.63 14.05 5.34
N PRO A 35 6.54 12.82 5.89
CA PRO A 35 5.42 11.94 5.65
C PRO A 35 4.16 12.39 6.40
N LEU A 36 3.00 12.27 5.74
CA LEU A 36 1.68 12.53 6.30
C LEU A 36 1.03 11.22 6.78
N PRO A 37 0.57 11.12 8.04
CA PRO A 37 -0.05 9.91 8.53
C PRO A 37 -1.41 9.65 7.85
N GLU A 38 -1.64 8.41 7.42
CA GLU A 38 -2.89 7.91 6.89
C GLU A 38 -3.25 6.59 7.62
N PRO A 39 -4.14 6.63 8.63
CA PRO A 39 -4.53 5.45 9.40
C PRO A 39 -5.08 4.32 8.56
N ALA A 40 -5.72 4.63 7.43
CA ALA A 40 -6.26 3.63 6.52
C ALA A 40 -5.18 2.80 5.80
N LEU A 41 -3.90 3.19 5.86
CA LEU A 41 -2.76 2.42 5.35
C LEU A 41 -2.15 1.48 6.40
N ALA A 42 -2.64 1.48 7.64
CA ALA A 42 -2.13 0.61 8.71
C ALA A 42 -2.31 -0.88 8.36
N GLU A 43 -1.41 -1.73 8.88
CA GLU A 43 -1.46 -3.17 8.66
C GLU A 43 -2.81 -3.76 9.07
N ARG A 44 -3.19 -4.86 8.42
CA ARG A 44 -4.33 -5.68 8.82
C ARG A 44 -4.21 -6.04 10.30
N ARG A 45 -5.28 -5.80 11.07
CA ARG A 45 -5.33 -6.27 12.46
C ARG A 45 -5.46 -7.78 12.47
N TYR A 46 -4.55 -8.47 13.14
CA TYR A 46 -4.63 -9.93 13.30
C TYR A 46 -5.36 -10.34 14.58
N GLY A 47 -5.72 -9.38 15.43
CA GLY A 47 -6.48 -9.62 16.65
C GLY A 47 -5.69 -10.51 17.61
N LEU A 48 -6.35 -11.52 18.18
CA LEU A 48 -5.68 -12.48 19.07
C LEU A 48 -4.65 -13.39 18.40
N ALA A 49 -4.49 -13.30 17.07
CA ALA A 49 -3.42 -13.98 16.34
C ALA A 49 -2.13 -13.15 16.22
N GLU A 50 -2.09 -11.91 16.72
CA GLU A 50 -0.85 -11.12 16.70
C GLU A 50 0.27 -11.82 17.49
N GLY A 51 1.45 -11.90 16.88
CA GLY A 51 2.62 -12.56 17.45
C GLY A 51 2.61 -14.09 17.38
N LEU A 52 1.55 -14.71 16.87
CA LEU A 52 1.46 -16.16 16.72
C LEU A 52 2.02 -16.62 15.36
N THR A 53 2.67 -17.76 15.37
CA THR A 53 3.00 -18.53 14.16
C THR A 53 1.75 -19.15 13.55
N HIS A 54 1.85 -19.60 12.29
CA HIS A 54 0.74 -20.28 11.63
C HIS A 54 0.26 -21.52 12.40
N ALA A 55 1.19 -22.35 12.88
CA ALA A 55 0.87 -23.55 13.65
C ALA A 55 0.17 -23.20 14.98
N GLU A 56 0.58 -22.12 15.66
CA GLU A 56 -0.09 -21.66 16.88
C GLU A 56 -1.49 -21.12 16.61
N ILE A 57 -1.70 -20.45 15.47
CA ILE A 57 -3.03 -19.99 15.03
C ILE A 57 -3.93 -21.21 14.76
N GLU A 58 -3.46 -22.20 14.00
CA GLU A 58 -4.24 -23.41 13.70
C GLU A 58 -4.59 -24.19 14.98
N ALA A 59 -3.65 -24.29 15.92
CA ALA A 59 -3.89 -24.96 17.20
C ALA A 59 -4.87 -24.19 18.10
N ARG A 60 -4.81 -22.85 18.11
CA ARG A 60 -5.61 -22.00 19.02
C ARG A 60 -6.98 -21.63 18.46
N PHE A 61 -7.10 -21.55 17.15
CA PHE A 61 -8.30 -21.13 16.42
C PHE A 61 -8.57 -22.13 15.26
N PRO A 62 -8.91 -23.39 15.57
CA PRO A 62 -9.04 -24.45 14.56
C PRO A 62 -10.14 -24.19 13.52
N ASP A 63 -11.17 -23.43 13.90
CA ASP A 63 -12.27 -23.03 13.00
C ASP A 63 -11.92 -21.77 12.17
N GLY A 64 -10.73 -21.20 12.35
CA GLY A 64 -10.26 -20.01 11.63
C GLY A 64 -10.82 -18.67 12.14
N ASP A 65 -11.80 -18.71 13.04
CA ASP A 65 -12.37 -17.51 13.67
C ASP A 65 -11.41 -16.98 14.75
N VAL A 66 -10.84 -15.81 14.49
CA VAL A 66 -9.89 -15.14 15.39
C VAL A 66 -10.51 -13.84 15.87
N PRO A 67 -10.84 -13.73 17.17
CA PRO A 67 -11.41 -12.51 17.72
C PRO A 67 -10.53 -11.28 17.44
N GLY A 68 -11.17 -10.22 16.93
CA GLY A 68 -10.52 -8.96 16.60
C GLY A 68 -9.69 -8.96 15.31
N ARG A 69 -9.63 -10.09 14.58
CA ARG A 69 -9.00 -10.15 13.26
C ARG A 69 -9.86 -9.38 12.25
N GLU A 70 -9.24 -8.43 11.58
CA GLU A 70 -9.89 -7.66 10.52
C GLU A 70 -10.12 -8.56 9.29
N THR A 71 -11.27 -8.40 8.64
CA THR A 71 -11.58 -9.13 7.40
C THR A 71 -10.76 -8.56 6.25
N VAL A 72 -10.55 -9.35 5.19
CA VAL A 72 -9.80 -8.88 4.02
C VAL A 72 -10.59 -7.78 3.32
N GLU A 73 -11.91 -7.93 3.25
CA GLU A 73 -12.86 -6.98 2.70
C GLU A 73 -12.73 -5.62 3.39
N SER A 74 -12.71 -5.60 4.73
CA SER A 74 -12.55 -4.37 5.50
C SER A 74 -11.21 -3.68 5.24
N VAL A 75 -10.11 -4.44 5.06
CA VAL A 75 -8.80 -3.89 4.66
C VAL A 75 -8.87 -3.26 3.28
N THR A 76 -9.47 -3.96 2.30
CA THR A 76 -9.58 -3.47 0.92
C THR A 76 -10.44 -2.22 0.83
N GLU A 77 -11.57 -2.17 1.54
CA GLU A 77 -12.46 -1.01 1.58
C GLU A 77 -11.76 0.22 2.16
N ARG A 78 -11.16 0.09 3.36
CA ARG A 78 -10.52 1.25 4.01
C ARG A 78 -9.32 1.76 3.21
N ALA A 79 -8.48 0.87 2.72
CA ALA A 79 -7.26 1.26 2.02
C ALA A 79 -7.57 1.78 0.61
N GLY A 80 -8.50 1.14 -0.10
CA GLY A 80 -8.95 1.56 -1.43
C GLY A 80 -9.61 2.94 -1.40
N ALA A 81 -10.54 3.16 -0.45
CA ALA A 81 -11.17 4.47 -0.26
C ALA A 81 -10.15 5.57 0.08
N ALA A 82 -9.12 5.25 0.88
CA ALA A 82 -8.05 6.20 1.17
C ALA A 82 -7.22 6.54 -0.08
N LEU A 83 -6.84 5.55 -0.90
CA LEU A 83 -6.10 5.77 -2.14
C LEU A 83 -6.91 6.60 -3.16
N LEU A 84 -8.21 6.35 -3.30
CA LEU A 84 -9.10 7.16 -4.14
C LEU A 84 -9.17 8.61 -3.64
N ARG A 85 -9.48 8.80 -2.36
CA ARG A 85 -9.53 10.13 -1.71
C ARG A 85 -8.20 10.88 -1.84
N LEU A 86 -7.09 10.16 -1.76
CA LEU A 86 -5.75 10.70 -1.95
C LEU A 86 -5.54 11.14 -3.41
N ALA A 87 -5.82 10.29 -4.38
CA ALA A 87 -5.69 10.61 -5.80
C ALA A 87 -6.52 11.83 -6.21
N GLU A 88 -7.75 11.97 -5.68
CA GLU A 88 -8.62 13.14 -5.91
C GLU A 88 -7.97 14.48 -5.48
N ARG A 89 -7.10 14.46 -4.46
CA ARG A 89 -6.39 15.67 -4.00
C ARG A 89 -5.15 16.00 -4.83
N HIS A 90 -4.71 15.09 -5.70
CA HIS A 90 -3.51 15.20 -6.51
C HIS A 90 -3.80 14.89 -7.99
N PRO A 91 -4.70 15.65 -8.67
CA PRO A 91 -5.09 15.37 -10.04
C PRO A 91 -3.91 15.51 -11.02
N GLY A 92 -3.65 14.48 -11.83
CA GLY A 92 -2.50 14.42 -12.75
C GLY A 92 -1.13 14.34 -12.06
N GLY A 93 -1.15 14.16 -10.74
CA GLY A 93 0.00 14.09 -9.86
C GLY A 93 0.38 12.66 -9.49
N SER A 94 1.35 12.54 -8.58
CA SER A 94 1.82 11.25 -8.07
C SER A 94 2.21 11.36 -6.61
N ILE A 95 1.73 10.41 -5.82
CA ILE A 95 2.03 10.32 -4.39
C ILE A 95 2.69 8.99 -4.05
N ILE A 96 3.48 8.98 -2.99
CA ILE A 96 4.00 7.75 -2.40
C ILE A 96 3.11 7.38 -1.21
N ALA A 97 2.61 6.15 -1.17
CA ALA A 97 1.85 5.61 -0.04
C ALA A 97 2.62 4.43 0.58
N VAL A 98 3.18 4.62 1.77
CA VAL A 98 3.96 3.60 2.48
C VAL A 98 3.04 2.81 3.42
N SER A 99 2.92 1.51 3.17
CA SER A 99 1.99 0.61 3.87
C SER A 99 2.67 -0.72 4.22
N HIS A 100 1.90 -1.81 4.28
CA HIS A 100 2.35 -3.12 4.74
C HIS A 100 1.92 -4.22 3.79
N GLY A 101 2.60 -5.37 3.88
CA GLY A 101 2.38 -6.49 2.97
C GLY A 101 0.93 -7.00 2.98
N GLY A 102 0.27 -7.06 4.15
CA GLY A 102 -1.13 -7.50 4.22
C GLY A 102 -2.09 -6.57 3.48
N VAL A 103 -1.89 -5.26 3.58
CA VAL A 103 -2.70 -4.25 2.89
C VAL A 103 -2.46 -4.27 1.38
N ILE A 104 -1.19 -4.27 0.96
CA ILE A 104 -0.82 -4.27 -0.46
C ILE A 104 -1.32 -5.55 -1.15
N ALA A 105 -1.16 -6.71 -0.52
CA ALA A 105 -1.63 -7.97 -1.05
C ALA A 105 -3.16 -8.02 -1.15
N ALA A 106 -3.87 -7.51 -0.14
CA ALA A 106 -5.33 -7.45 -0.15
C ALA A 106 -5.85 -6.59 -1.32
N LEU A 107 -5.32 -5.37 -1.47
CA LEU A 107 -5.66 -4.48 -2.58
C LEU A 107 -5.31 -5.07 -3.95
N ALA A 108 -4.12 -5.62 -4.10
CA ALA A 108 -3.70 -6.19 -5.38
C ALA A 108 -4.63 -7.34 -5.80
N ARG A 109 -4.97 -8.24 -4.87
CA ARG A 109 -5.88 -9.37 -5.15
C ARG A 109 -7.33 -8.95 -5.39
N SER A 110 -7.79 -7.84 -4.79
CA SER A 110 -9.13 -7.32 -5.07
C SER A 110 -9.24 -6.66 -6.43
N LEU A 111 -8.13 -6.17 -6.98
CA LEU A 111 -8.08 -5.47 -8.27
C LEU A 111 -7.62 -6.36 -9.43
N ASP A 112 -6.96 -7.48 -9.16
CA ASP A 112 -6.51 -8.43 -10.18
C ASP A 112 -6.80 -9.87 -9.75
N ALA A 113 -7.83 -10.46 -10.36
CA ALA A 113 -8.26 -11.84 -10.10
C ALA A 113 -7.17 -12.88 -10.44
N SER A 114 -6.19 -12.56 -11.30
CA SER A 114 -5.09 -13.47 -11.62
C SER A 114 -4.13 -13.69 -10.44
N LEU A 115 -4.19 -12.81 -9.43
CA LEU A 115 -3.43 -12.91 -8.18
C LEU A 115 -4.16 -13.73 -7.11
N VAL A 116 -5.43 -14.09 -7.30
CA VAL A 116 -6.21 -14.92 -6.37
C VAL A 116 -5.80 -16.39 -6.49
N GLY A 117 -5.77 -17.12 -5.37
CA GLY A 117 -5.50 -18.56 -5.34
C GLY A 117 -4.05 -18.98 -5.63
N ARG A 118 -3.19 -18.06 -6.07
CA ARG A 118 -1.75 -18.28 -6.14
C ARG A 118 -1.16 -18.13 -4.73
N PRO A 119 -0.16 -18.97 -4.34
CA PRO A 119 0.83 -18.55 -3.36
C PRO A 119 1.57 -17.37 -4.00
N GLY A 120 0.95 -16.19 -3.93
CA GLY A 120 1.48 -14.98 -4.54
C GLY A 120 2.87 -14.72 -3.97
N PRO A 121 3.76 -14.08 -4.74
CA PRO A 121 5.04 -13.67 -4.19
C PRO A 121 4.74 -12.86 -2.92
N MET A 122 5.44 -13.22 -1.85
CA MET A 122 5.43 -12.43 -0.62
C MET A 122 5.71 -10.98 -1.02
N ILE A 123 4.90 -10.03 -0.54
CA ILE A 123 5.19 -8.61 -0.76
C ILE A 123 6.55 -8.35 -0.12
N GLU A 124 7.57 -8.15 -0.95
CA GLU A 124 8.93 -7.99 -0.48
C GLU A 124 9.08 -6.65 0.24
N ASN A 125 9.88 -6.62 1.30
CA ASN A 125 10.18 -5.38 2.00
C ASN A 125 10.86 -4.41 1.03
N GLY A 126 10.37 -3.16 0.98
CA GLY A 126 10.90 -2.13 0.08
C GLY A 126 10.52 -2.31 -1.40
N SER A 127 9.63 -3.25 -1.73
CA SER A 127 9.06 -3.34 -3.07
C SER A 127 8.10 -2.19 -3.37
N ALA A 128 7.90 -1.90 -4.65
CA ALA A 128 6.95 -0.90 -5.12
C ALA A 128 5.87 -1.51 -6.02
N HIS A 129 4.67 -0.96 -5.86
CA HIS A 129 3.47 -1.33 -6.61
C HIS A 129 2.77 -0.04 -7.03
N THR A 130 2.28 0.02 -8.26
CA THR A 130 1.64 1.21 -8.81
C THR A 130 0.15 0.99 -8.93
N PHE A 131 -0.59 1.85 -8.26
CA PHE A 131 -2.04 1.98 -8.40
C PHE A 131 -2.34 3.28 -9.12
N GLY A 132 -3.38 3.29 -9.96
CA GLY A 132 -3.86 4.48 -10.64
C GLY A 132 -5.37 4.59 -10.53
N VAL A 133 -5.91 5.79 -10.77
CA VAL A 133 -7.34 6.00 -10.91
C VAL A 133 -7.65 6.13 -12.40
N VAL A 134 -8.40 5.18 -12.94
CA VAL A 134 -8.82 5.12 -14.35
C VAL A 134 -10.34 5.16 -14.36
N ASP A 135 -10.92 6.12 -15.06
CA ASP A 135 -12.38 6.34 -15.13
C ASP A 135 -13.06 6.43 -13.75
N GLY A 136 -12.35 6.98 -12.76
CA GLY A 136 -12.83 7.14 -11.39
C GLY A 136 -12.67 5.89 -10.52
N GLU A 137 -12.12 4.80 -11.06
CA GLU A 137 -11.93 3.54 -10.34
C GLU A 137 -10.44 3.28 -10.07
N LEU A 138 -10.16 2.71 -8.89
CA LEU A 138 -8.81 2.30 -8.53
C LEU A 138 -8.41 1.07 -9.35
N SER A 139 -7.27 1.13 -10.00
CA SER A 139 -6.71 0.06 -10.84
C SER A 139 -5.28 -0.26 -10.42
N LEU A 140 -4.92 -1.55 -10.47
CA LEU A 140 -3.54 -1.99 -10.30
C LEU A 140 -2.80 -1.89 -11.64
N LEU A 141 -1.88 -0.93 -11.75
CA LEU A 141 -1.12 -0.68 -12.99
C LEU A 141 0.15 -1.52 -13.06
N ARG A 142 0.81 -1.72 -11.91
CA ARG A 142 2.03 -2.52 -11.80
C ARG A 142 2.08 -3.24 -10.47
N PHE A 143 2.28 -4.55 -10.53
CA PHE A 143 2.51 -5.38 -9.36
C PHE A 143 3.97 -5.85 -9.31
N GLY A 144 4.73 -5.36 -8.33
CA GLY A 144 6.09 -5.81 -8.04
C GLY A 144 7.19 -5.06 -8.79
N GLY A 145 8.39 -5.14 -8.20
CA GLY A 145 9.60 -4.49 -8.68
C GLY A 145 10.37 -3.81 -7.53
N VAL A 146 11.66 -3.55 -7.78
CA VAL A 146 12.46 -2.66 -6.94
C VAL A 146 11.84 -1.26 -7.02
N ALA A 147 11.75 -0.57 -5.89
CA ALA A 147 11.29 0.81 -5.83
C ALA A 147 12.28 1.74 -6.57
N ASP A 148 12.11 1.88 -7.88
CA ASP A 148 12.72 2.96 -8.67
C ASP A 148 11.71 4.10 -8.78
N LEU A 149 11.78 5.02 -7.84
CA LEU A 149 10.87 6.16 -7.77
C LEU A 149 10.99 7.10 -8.97
N GLY A 150 12.13 7.10 -9.68
CA GLY A 150 12.30 7.86 -10.91
C GLY A 150 11.50 7.24 -12.06
N ALA A 151 11.64 5.92 -12.25
CA ALA A 151 10.91 5.20 -13.28
C ALA A 151 9.40 5.10 -13.02
N ILE A 152 8.97 5.08 -11.75
CA ILE A 152 7.55 4.99 -11.37
C ILE A 152 6.81 6.32 -11.63
N ALA A 153 7.46 7.46 -11.40
CA ALA A 153 6.85 8.77 -11.62
C ALA A 153 6.50 9.03 -13.10
N ASP A 154 7.08 8.27 -14.04
CA ASP A 154 6.84 8.39 -15.48
C ASP A 154 5.87 7.31 -16.02
N LEU A 155 5.08 6.65 -15.16
CA LEU A 155 4.10 5.63 -15.55
C LEU A 155 2.71 6.16 -15.96
N ASP A 156 2.53 7.48 -16.06
CA ASP A 156 1.27 8.09 -16.47
C ASP A 156 0.83 7.62 -17.88
N PRO A 157 -0.32 6.93 -18.03
CA PRO A 157 -0.85 6.51 -19.33
C PRO A 157 -1.12 7.70 -20.28
N ALA A 158 -1.46 8.88 -19.74
CA ALA A 158 -1.74 10.09 -20.51
C ALA A 158 -0.48 10.85 -20.94
N ARG A 159 0.71 10.49 -20.42
CA ARG A 159 2.01 11.09 -20.82
C ARG A 159 2.80 10.25 -21.84
N ARG A 160 2.29 9.07 -22.21
CA ARG A 160 2.91 8.18 -23.21
C ARG A 160 2.42 8.42 -24.65
N ALA A 161 1.70 9.52 -24.89
CA ALA A 161 1.22 9.96 -26.20
C ALA A 161 2.06 11.12 -26.75
#